data_AF-A0A8S3HS38-F1
#
_entry.id   AF-A0A8S3HS38-F1
#
_cell.length_a   1.000
_cell.length_b   1.000
_cell.length_c   1.000
_cell.angle_alpha   90.00
_cell.angle_beta   90.00
_cell.angle_gamma   90.00
#
_symmetry.space_group_name_H-M   'P 1'
#
loop_
_entity.id
_entity.type
_entity.pdbx_description
1 polymer ?
#
loop_
_entity_poly.entity_id
_entity_poly.type
_entity_poly.pdbx_seq_one_letter_code
_entity_poly.pdbx_strand_id
1 'polypeptide(L)'
;MLRAVNQNNASTQFVPLKSINIHGKIRLFAADVTITQVFRNDEPTPIEAVYCFPIEEQAAIYGFVAQIDERNIVAELKEKKEAQQDYTQALQRGHGAYLMEQDEKSQDNFIINVGALPPSKECTITISYVTELELVQGSTIRFVVPTTIAPRYNPDKHGITSPAGTTTKYVQTSPYTIEFCCQVENLGGSQIARINSPSHPIEIDLAQRDSYTVKLAQNNTHLDRDILISIELAEKHDNLIATIESGAVMATFMPT
;
A
#
# COMPACT_ATOMS: atom_id res chain seq x y z
N MET A 1 -7.65 3.10 -0.34
CA MET A 1 -8.81 3.97 -0.67
C MET A 1 -10.06 3.47 0.04
N LEU A 2 -10.88 4.37 0.58
CA LEU A 2 -12.16 4.03 1.23
C LEU A 2 -13.34 4.48 0.36
N ARG A 3 -14.37 3.64 0.22
CA ARG A 3 -15.54 3.87 -0.64
C ARG A 3 -16.85 3.60 0.11
N ALA A 4 -17.88 4.38 -0.18
CA ALA A 4 -19.23 4.12 0.29
C ALA A 4 -19.93 3.05 -0.57
N VAL A 5 -20.63 2.10 0.07
CA VAL A 5 -21.48 1.10 -0.59
C VAL A 5 -22.93 1.59 -0.56
N ASN A 6 -23.47 2.00 -1.71
CA ASN A 6 -24.87 2.39 -1.85
C ASN A 6 -25.73 1.18 -2.26
N GLN A 7 -26.81 0.90 -1.51
CA GLN A 7 -27.75 -0.19 -1.81
C GLN A 7 -28.65 0.07 -3.03
N ASN A 8 -28.65 1.30 -3.58
CA ASN A 8 -29.37 1.68 -4.79
C ASN A 8 -28.39 2.25 -5.83
N ASN A 9 -28.24 1.56 -6.96
CA ASN A 9 -27.35 1.88 -8.09
C ASN A 9 -27.28 3.37 -8.47
N ALA A 10 -26.06 3.94 -8.55
CA ALA A 10 -25.53 4.65 -9.75
C ALA A 10 -24.25 5.48 -9.48
N SER A 11 -23.82 5.70 -8.24
CA SER A 11 -22.52 6.35 -7.97
C SER A 11 -21.82 5.77 -6.74
N THR A 12 -20.63 5.22 -6.95
CA THR A 12 -19.69 4.90 -5.88
C THR A 12 -19.12 6.21 -5.36
N GLN A 13 -19.49 6.60 -4.15
CA GLN A 13 -18.98 7.84 -3.55
C GLN A 13 -17.68 7.53 -2.79
N PHE A 14 -16.61 8.26 -3.12
CA PHE A 14 -15.34 8.14 -2.40
C PHE A 14 -15.46 8.84 -1.05
N VAL A 15 -14.91 8.22 0.00
CA VAL A 15 -14.76 8.89 1.29
C VAL A 15 -13.49 9.74 1.22
N PRO A 16 -13.56 11.07 1.43
CA PRO A 16 -12.41 11.94 1.34
C PRO A 16 -11.25 11.51 2.25
N LEU A 17 -10.06 11.33 1.65
CA LEU A 17 -8.80 11.19 2.35
C LEU A 17 -8.41 12.56 2.93
N LYS A 18 -8.02 12.61 4.21
CA LYS A 18 -7.59 13.83 4.93
C LYS A 18 -6.10 13.84 5.19
N SER A 19 -5.51 12.69 5.49
CA SER A 19 -4.07 12.55 5.62
C SER A 19 -3.60 11.16 5.26
N ILE A 20 -2.35 11.09 4.81
CA ILE A 20 -1.63 9.84 4.60
C ILE A 20 -0.22 9.96 5.13
N ASN A 21 0.21 8.95 5.89
CA ASN A 21 1.56 8.81 6.38
C ASN A 21 2.13 7.47 5.91
N ILE A 22 3.28 7.49 5.25
CA ILE A 22 3.96 6.32 4.71
C ILE A 22 5.33 6.24 5.38
N HIS A 23 5.55 5.18 6.14
CA HIS A 23 6.85 4.82 6.70
C HIS A 23 7.36 3.57 6.01
N GLY A 24 8.58 3.65 5.47
CA GLY A 24 9.26 2.53 4.85
C GLY A 24 10.61 2.28 5.50
N LYS A 25 10.99 1.00 5.59
CA LYS A 25 12.34 0.59 5.92
C LYS A 25 12.83 -0.42 4.89
N ILE A 26 13.82 -0.01 4.11
CA ILE A 26 14.46 -0.84 3.10
C ILE A 26 15.73 -1.42 3.70
N ARG A 27 15.82 -2.74 3.62
CA ARG A 27 16.98 -3.51 4.03
C ARG A 27 17.26 -4.56 2.96
N LEU A 28 18.45 -4.50 2.37
CA LEU A 28 18.83 -5.38 1.27
C LEU A 28 17.82 -5.25 0.11
N PHE A 29 17.15 -6.34 -0.26
CA PHE A 29 16.15 -6.39 -1.32
C PHE A 29 14.74 -6.56 -0.76
N ALA A 30 14.47 -6.08 0.46
CA ALA A 30 13.14 -6.10 1.05
C ALA A 30 12.77 -4.73 1.61
N ALA A 31 11.49 -4.41 1.57
CA ALA A 31 10.91 -3.25 2.23
C ALA A 31 9.85 -3.68 3.25
N ASP A 32 9.97 -3.18 4.47
CA ASP A 32 8.89 -3.13 5.47
C ASP A 32 8.19 -1.78 5.34
N VAL A 33 6.87 -1.78 5.12
CA VAL A 33 6.09 -0.59 4.85
C VAL A 33 4.88 -0.55 5.76
N THR A 34 4.70 0.59 6.43
CA THR A 34 3.49 0.93 7.15
C THR A 34 2.84 2.17 6.55
N ILE A 35 1.56 2.06 6.21
CA ILE A 35 0.75 3.16 5.67
C ILE A 35 -0.41 3.44 6.61
N THR A 36 -0.53 4.69 7.06
CA THR A 36 -1.66 5.18 7.85
C THR A 36 -2.46 6.20 7.04
N GLN A 37 -3.74 5.93 6.82
CA GLN A 37 -4.66 6.77 6.06
C GLN A 37 -5.82 7.21 6.94
N VAL A 38 -6.12 8.51 6.96
CA VAL A 38 -7.29 9.06 7.66
C VAL A 38 -8.32 9.48 6.64
N PHE A 39 -9.51 8.89 6.73
CA PHE A 39 -10.68 9.22 5.92
C PHE A 39 -11.74 9.88 6.79
N ARG A 40 -12.54 10.78 6.22
CA ARG A 40 -13.68 11.39 6.94
C ARG A 40 -14.95 11.26 6.13
N ASN A 41 -16.04 10.84 6.78
CA ASN A 41 -17.36 10.94 6.19
C ASN A 41 -17.86 12.38 6.29
N ASP A 42 -17.83 13.10 5.16
CA ASP A 42 -18.34 14.46 5.06
C ASP A 42 -19.87 14.50 4.76
N GLU A 43 -20.51 13.35 4.57
CA GLU A 43 -21.96 13.26 4.36
C GLU A 43 -22.74 13.50 5.65
N PRO A 44 -23.98 14.02 5.56
CA PRO A 44 -24.86 14.20 6.72
C PRO A 44 -25.45 12.88 7.23
N THR A 45 -25.21 11.76 6.53
CA THR A 45 -25.75 10.43 6.85
C THR A 45 -24.63 9.38 7.04
N PRO A 46 -24.84 8.34 7.86
CA PRO A 46 -23.92 7.22 7.95
C PRO A 46 -23.72 6.57 6.58
N ILE A 47 -22.49 6.12 6.29
CA ILE A 47 -22.15 5.39 5.06
C ILE A 47 -21.58 4.02 5.41
N GLU A 48 -21.90 3.00 4.62
CA GLU A 48 -21.22 1.71 4.72
C GLU A 48 -19.89 1.80 3.98
N ALA A 49 -18.76 1.60 4.66
CA ALA A 49 -17.44 1.88 4.13
C ALA A 49 -16.65 0.59 3.80
N VAL A 50 -16.14 0.50 2.56
CA VAL A 50 -15.26 -0.57 2.10
C VAL A 50 -13.90 0.00 1.74
N TYR A 51 -12.87 -0.56 2.34
CA TYR A 51 -11.47 -0.24 2.08
C TYR A 51 -10.89 -1.15 1.01
N CYS A 52 -10.17 -0.56 0.06
CA CYS A 52 -9.43 -1.26 -0.97
C CYS A 52 -7.98 -0.77 -1.00
N PHE A 53 -7.02 -1.67 -0.98
CA PHE A 53 -5.59 -1.36 -1.09
C PHE A 53 -4.93 -2.27 -2.13
N PRO A 54 -4.24 -1.72 -3.15
CA PRO A 54 -3.55 -2.55 -4.13
C PRO A 54 -2.31 -3.18 -3.46
N ILE A 55 -2.18 -4.49 -3.57
CA ILE A 55 -1.03 -5.26 -3.09
C ILE A 55 -0.24 -5.72 -4.32
N GLU A 56 1.08 -5.58 -4.28
CA GLU A 56 1.98 -6.18 -5.25
C GLU A 56 2.03 -7.71 -5.06
N GLU A 57 2.21 -8.47 -6.14
CA GLU A 57 2.22 -9.94 -6.08
C GLU A 57 3.24 -10.51 -5.05
N GLN A 58 4.35 -9.80 -4.84
CA GLN A 58 5.44 -10.18 -3.93
C GLN A 58 5.25 -9.66 -2.49
N ALA A 59 4.15 -8.95 -2.19
CA ALA A 59 3.93 -8.35 -0.89
C ALA A 59 3.08 -9.23 0.04
N ALA A 60 3.47 -9.29 1.32
CA ALA A 60 2.75 -9.98 2.38
C ALA A 60 2.28 -8.99 3.45
N ILE A 61 0.97 -8.85 3.59
CA ILE A 61 0.36 -8.07 4.69
C ILE A 61 0.43 -8.89 5.97
N TYR A 62 0.95 -8.27 7.02
CA TYR A 62 1.02 -8.88 8.36
C TYR A 62 0.32 -8.04 9.42
N GLY A 63 -0.09 -6.81 9.11
CA GLY A 63 -0.81 -5.93 10.02
C GLY A 63 -1.91 -5.14 9.33
N PHE A 64 -3.10 -5.13 9.94
CA PHE A 64 -4.17 -4.23 9.54
C PHE A 64 -5.03 -3.84 10.74
N VAL A 65 -5.29 -2.54 10.87
CA VAL A 65 -6.20 -1.96 11.86
C VAL A 65 -7.04 -0.87 11.20
N ALA A 66 -8.35 -0.94 11.35
CA ALA A 66 -9.26 0.17 11.07
C ALA A 66 -9.90 0.66 12.37
N GLN A 67 -9.75 1.95 12.66
CA GLN A 67 -10.27 2.59 13.87
C GLN A 67 -11.32 3.64 13.50
N ILE A 68 -12.50 3.54 14.12
CA ILE A 68 -13.57 4.54 14.05
C ILE A 68 -13.99 4.85 15.49
N ASP A 69 -13.78 6.09 15.95
CA ASP A 69 -13.97 6.47 17.35
C ASP A 69 -13.23 5.50 18.31
N GLU A 70 -13.97 4.80 19.19
CA GLU A 70 -13.44 3.79 20.13
C GLU A 70 -13.43 2.36 19.57
N ARG A 71 -14.02 2.15 18.37
CA ARG A 71 -14.11 0.83 17.74
C ARG A 71 -12.86 0.56 16.92
N ASN A 72 -12.17 -0.52 17.25
CA ASN A 72 -11.06 -1.05 16.47
C ASN A 72 -11.47 -2.35 15.75
N ILE A 73 -11.21 -2.41 14.45
CA ILE A 73 -11.28 -3.62 13.64
C ILE A 73 -9.84 -4.03 13.37
N VAL A 74 -9.41 -5.12 14.00
CA VAL A 74 -8.04 -5.64 13.88
C VAL A 74 -8.11 -6.91 13.03
N ALA A 75 -7.24 -7.00 12.02
CA ALA A 75 -7.13 -8.24 11.27
C ALA A 75 -6.38 -9.28 12.10
N GLU A 76 -6.99 -10.47 12.22
CA GLU A 76 -6.32 -11.66 12.76
C GLU A 76 -5.86 -12.52 11.59
N LEU A 77 -4.54 -12.70 11.46
CA LEU A 77 -3.97 -13.54 10.42
C LEU A 77 -4.15 -15.01 10.80
N LYS A 78 -4.85 -15.78 9.96
CA LYS A 78 -5.06 -17.22 10.12
C LYS A 78 -4.80 -17.95 8.81
N GLU A 79 -4.56 -19.25 8.88
CA GLU A 79 -4.52 -20.07 7.67
C GLU A 79 -5.85 -19.96 6.91
N LYS A 80 -5.79 -19.93 5.57
CA LYS A 80 -6.95 -19.70 4.70
C LYS A 80 -8.16 -20.57 5.07
N LYS A 81 -7.94 -21.86 5.34
CA LYS A 81 -9.02 -22.81 5.70
C LYS A 81 -9.64 -22.48 7.06
N GLU A 82 -8.82 -22.11 8.04
CA GLU A 82 -9.26 -21.76 9.38
C GLU A 82 -10.06 -20.44 9.35
N ALA A 83 -9.53 -19.42 8.67
CA ALA A 83 -10.23 -18.14 8.48
C ALA A 83 -11.62 -18.31 7.86
N GLN A 84 -11.74 -19.17 6.85
CA GLN A 84 -12.99 -19.43 6.14
C GLN A 84 -14.01 -20.21 7.01
N GLN A 85 -13.52 -21.12 7.87
CA GLN A 85 -14.34 -21.82 8.85
C GLN A 85 -14.87 -20.86 9.92
N ASP A 86 -14.00 -20.03 10.51
CA ASP A 86 -14.37 -19.06 11.53
C ASP A 86 -15.40 -18.05 11.03
N TYR A 87 -15.20 -17.54 9.81
CA TYR A 87 -16.15 -16.65 9.15
C TYR A 87 -17.53 -17.30 9.00
N THR A 88 -17.58 -18.52 8.47
CA THR A 88 -18.84 -19.24 8.26
C THR A 88 -19.56 -19.45 9.59
N GLN A 89 -18.84 -19.82 10.65
CA GLN A 89 -19.42 -19.99 11.98
C GLN A 89 -19.92 -18.66 12.57
N ALA A 90 -19.19 -17.57 12.39
CA ALA A 90 -19.57 -16.25 12.90
C ALA A 90 -20.84 -15.72 12.19
N LEU A 91 -20.96 -15.91 10.87
CA LEU A 91 -22.19 -15.63 10.13
C LEU A 91 -23.39 -16.44 10.65
N GLN A 92 -23.20 -17.74 10.88
CA GLN A 92 -24.25 -18.60 11.43
C GLN A 92 -24.72 -18.18 12.82
N ARG A 93 -23.84 -17.56 13.62
CA ARG A 93 -24.14 -17.04 14.96
C ARG A 93 -24.76 -15.63 14.94
N GLY A 94 -25.02 -15.06 13.75
CA GLY A 94 -25.57 -13.72 13.61
C GLY A 94 -24.58 -12.60 13.97
N HIS A 95 -23.29 -12.92 14.07
CA HIS A 95 -22.25 -11.91 14.28
C HIS A 95 -21.83 -11.31 12.94
N GLY A 96 -21.49 -10.02 12.93
CA GLY A 96 -20.82 -9.41 11.80
C GLY A 96 -19.45 -10.05 11.62
N ALA A 97 -19.31 -10.90 10.60
CA ALA A 97 -18.05 -11.50 10.22
C ALA A 97 -17.59 -10.87 8.91
N TYR A 98 -16.30 -10.61 8.77
CA TYR A 98 -15.70 -10.05 7.56
C TYR A 98 -14.62 -11.01 7.08
N LEU A 99 -14.87 -11.74 6.00
CA LEU A 99 -13.86 -12.61 5.38
C LEU A 99 -13.03 -11.78 4.41
N MET A 100 -11.73 -11.82 4.62
CA MET A 100 -10.73 -11.22 3.75
C MET A 100 -10.33 -12.25 2.69
N GLU A 101 -10.76 -12.06 1.45
CA GLU A 101 -10.33 -12.87 0.31
C GLU A 101 -9.55 -11.96 -0.66
N GLN A 102 -8.38 -12.44 -1.09
CA GLN A 102 -7.74 -11.96 -2.31
C GLN A 102 -8.70 -12.33 -3.45
N ASP A 103 -9.27 -11.33 -4.13
CA ASP A 103 -10.25 -11.56 -5.21
C ASP A 103 -9.67 -12.53 -6.24
N GLU A 104 -10.35 -13.66 -6.47
CA GLU A 104 -9.94 -14.68 -7.45
C GLU A 104 -9.81 -14.11 -8.86
N LYS A 105 -10.44 -12.96 -9.15
CA LYS A 105 -10.37 -12.25 -10.44
C LYS A 105 -9.40 -11.07 -10.43
N SER A 106 -8.96 -10.60 -9.27
CA SER A 106 -7.99 -9.52 -9.13
C SER A 106 -7.05 -9.80 -7.95
N GLN A 107 -6.06 -10.66 -8.21
CA GLN A 107 -5.04 -11.10 -7.25
C GLN A 107 -4.23 -9.96 -6.61
N ASP A 108 -4.40 -8.72 -7.08
CA ASP A 108 -3.61 -7.56 -6.69
C ASP A 108 -4.33 -6.62 -5.72
N ASN A 109 -5.47 -6.98 -5.12
CA ASN A 109 -6.23 -6.08 -4.25
C ASN A 109 -6.57 -6.70 -2.89
N PHE A 110 -6.23 -5.97 -1.84
CA PHE A 110 -6.74 -6.11 -0.49
C PHE A 110 -8.09 -5.42 -0.37
N ILE A 111 -9.13 -6.13 0.09
CA ILE A 111 -10.46 -5.53 0.30
C ILE A 111 -10.95 -5.87 1.71
N ILE A 112 -11.37 -4.85 2.46
CA ILE A 112 -11.95 -5.01 3.80
C ILE A 112 -13.21 -4.16 3.92
N ASN A 113 -14.29 -4.76 4.44
CA ASN A 113 -15.44 -3.99 4.87
C ASN A 113 -15.19 -3.44 6.29
N VAL A 114 -15.20 -2.12 6.42
CA VAL A 114 -15.00 -1.38 7.68
C VAL A 114 -16.34 -1.20 8.41
N GLY A 115 -17.46 -1.35 7.71
CA GLY A 115 -18.81 -1.18 8.22
C GLY A 115 -19.28 0.27 8.22
N ALA A 116 -20.28 0.57 9.05
CA ALA A 116 -20.88 1.90 9.12
C ALA A 116 -19.90 2.95 9.67
N LEU A 117 -19.60 3.97 8.85
CA LEU A 117 -18.88 5.18 9.21
C LEU A 117 -19.89 6.33 9.45
N PRO A 118 -20.06 6.81 10.70
CA PRO A 118 -21.05 7.84 11.00
C PRO A 118 -20.75 9.22 10.37
N PRO A 119 -21.73 10.13 10.26
CA PRO A 119 -21.54 11.49 9.78
C PRO A 119 -20.44 12.23 10.53
N SER A 120 -19.60 12.98 9.81
CA SER A 120 -18.50 13.78 10.38
C SER A 120 -17.46 13.00 11.20
N LYS A 121 -17.47 11.67 11.15
CA LYS A 121 -16.48 10.82 11.83
C LYS A 121 -15.35 10.43 10.91
N GLU A 122 -14.22 10.14 11.55
CA GLU A 122 -13.01 9.70 10.88
C GLU A 122 -12.80 8.19 11.03
N CYS A 123 -12.26 7.60 9.97
CA CYS A 123 -11.75 6.25 9.94
C CYS A 123 -10.24 6.32 9.72
N THR A 124 -9.46 5.87 10.71
CA THR A 124 -8.01 5.72 10.57
C THR A 124 -7.70 4.27 10.20
N ILE A 125 -7.02 4.07 9.07
CA ILE A 125 -6.63 2.75 8.58
C ILE A 125 -5.12 2.66 8.60
N THR A 126 -4.58 1.67 9.30
CA THR A 126 -3.16 1.35 9.31
C THR A 126 -2.97 -0.03 8.69
N ILE A 127 -2.13 -0.11 7.67
CA ILE A 127 -1.72 -1.36 7.01
C ILE A 127 -0.21 -1.49 7.08
N SER A 128 0.27 -2.68 7.44
CA SER A 128 1.69 -3.03 7.48
C SER A 128 1.94 -4.27 6.63
N TYR A 129 2.91 -4.16 5.73
CA TYR A 129 3.28 -5.23 4.81
C TYR A 129 4.78 -5.24 4.55
N VAL A 130 5.29 -6.42 4.18
CA VAL A 130 6.64 -6.57 3.63
C VAL A 130 6.55 -6.88 2.15
N THR A 131 7.50 -6.42 1.35
CA THR A 131 7.61 -6.78 -0.07
C THR A 131 9.06 -7.01 -0.47
N GLU A 132 9.29 -7.90 -1.42
CA GLU A 132 10.57 -8.06 -2.08
C GLU A 132 10.79 -6.93 -3.09
N LEU A 133 12.05 -6.55 -3.31
CA LEU A 133 12.46 -5.47 -4.19
C LEU A 133 13.30 -6.03 -5.33
N GLU A 134 12.93 -5.66 -6.55
CA GLU A 134 13.65 -6.10 -7.74
C GLU A 134 14.95 -5.33 -7.93
N LEU A 135 16.01 -6.05 -8.34
CA LEU A 135 17.24 -5.48 -8.86
C LEU A 135 17.11 -5.34 -10.39
N VAL A 136 17.03 -4.10 -10.85
CA VAL A 136 16.89 -3.74 -12.26
C VAL A 136 18.26 -3.51 -12.87
N GLN A 137 18.51 -4.15 -14.02
CA GLN A 137 19.74 -4.01 -14.80
C GLN A 137 21.04 -4.25 -14.00
N GLY A 138 20.97 -4.99 -12.91
CA GLY A 138 22.12 -5.38 -12.08
C GLY A 138 22.59 -4.31 -11.09
N SER A 139 22.05 -3.09 -11.11
CA SER A 139 22.56 -2.01 -10.26
C SER A 139 21.49 -1.14 -9.61
N THR A 140 20.21 -1.27 -9.95
CA THR A 140 19.16 -0.39 -9.42
C THR A 140 18.11 -1.16 -8.66
N ILE A 141 18.01 -0.97 -7.35
CA ILE A 141 16.89 -1.49 -6.56
C ILE A 141 15.70 -0.54 -6.75
N ARG A 142 14.53 -1.10 -7.12
CA ARG A 142 13.30 -0.32 -7.30
C ARG A 142 12.34 -0.59 -6.15
N PHE A 143 11.95 0.48 -5.47
CA PHE A 143 10.88 0.46 -4.47
C PHE A 143 9.68 1.26 -4.98
N VAL A 144 8.51 0.64 -4.89
CA VAL A 144 7.24 1.23 -5.30
C VAL A 144 6.31 1.24 -4.10
N VAL A 145 5.71 2.39 -3.82
CA VAL A 145 4.55 2.47 -2.93
C VAL A 145 3.34 2.73 -3.81
N PRO A 146 2.41 1.77 -3.91
CA PRO A 146 1.14 1.97 -4.59
C PRO A 146 0.33 3.04 -3.85
N THR A 147 0.11 4.17 -4.51
CA THR A 147 -0.64 5.30 -3.91
C THR A 147 -1.93 5.59 -4.67
N THR A 148 -2.08 4.98 -5.84
CA THR A 148 -3.28 5.04 -6.64
C THR A 148 -3.88 3.65 -6.78
N ILE A 149 -5.22 3.54 -6.65
CA ILE A 149 -5.91 2.40 -7.24
C ILE A 149 -5.99 2.71 -8.74
N ALA A 150 -4.92 2.43 -9.47
CA ALA A 150 -4.94 2.52 -10.92
C ALA A 150 -5.92 1.47 -11.46
N PRO A 151 -6.94 1.86 -12.25
CA PRO A 151 -7.63 0.88 -13.07
C PRO A 151 -6.66 0.42 -14.16
N ARG A 152 -6.39 -0.87 -14.27
CA ARG A 152 -5.44 -1.39 -15.26
C ARG A 152 -5.91 -1.11 -16.69
N TYR A 153 -4.94 -0.70 -17.51
CA TYR A 153 -5.00 -0.35 -18.93
C TYR A 153 -5.79 -1.38 -19.77
N ASN A 154 -6.81 -0.93 -20.51
CA ASN A 154 -7.49 -1.71 -21.55
C ASN A 154 -7.45 -0.90 -22.86
N PRO A 155 -6.48 -1.14 -23.76
CA PRO A 155 -6.19 -0.26 -24.89
C PRO A 155 -7.29 -0.21 -25.96
N ASP A 156 -8.27 -1.11 -25.93
CA ASP A 156 -9.18 -1.30 -27.06
C ASP A 156 -10.56 -0.63 -26.93
N LYS A 157 -10.84 0.11 -25.86
CA LYS A 157 -12.14 0.80 -25.71
C LYS A 157 -11.98 2.17 -25.09
N HIS A 158 -12.62 3.17 -25.70
CA HIS A 158 -12.66 4.56 -25.23
C HIS A 158 -13.25 4.69 -23.81
N GLY A 159 -12.44 4.44 -22.77
CA GLY A 159 -12.81 4.59 -21.37
C GLY A 159 -12.19 3.53 -20.46
N ILE A 160 -11.82 3.96 -19.25
CA ILE A 160 -11.13 3.16 -18.24
C ILE A 160 -12.16 2.39 -17.39
N THR A 161 -12.19 1.06 -17.51
CA THR A 161 -13.09 0.17 -16.76
C THR A 161 -12.39 -0.53 -15.60
N SER A 162 -12.97 -0.46 -14.40
CA SER A 162 -12.59 -1.31 -13.27
C SER A 162 -13.09 -2.76 -13.47
N PRO A 163 -12.59 -3.76 -12.70
CA PRO A 163 -13.12 -5.13 -12.69
C PRO A 163 -14.63 -5.21 -12.37
N ALA A 164 -15.19 -4.14 -11.78
CA ALA A 164 -16.61 -3.98 -11.48
C ALA A 164 -17.41 -3.25 -12.58
N GLY A 165 -16.85 -3.07 -13.78
CA GLY A 165 -17.58 -2.47 -14.92
C GLY A 165 -17.90 -0.97 -14.77
N THR A 166 -17.23 -0.26 -13.85
CA THR A 166 -17.45 1.17 -13.62
C THR A 166 -16.40 2.03 -14.33
N THR A 167 -16.88 3.05 -15.05
CA THR A 167 -16.09 4.15 -15.62
C THR A 167 -15.59 5.01 -14.47
N THR A 168 -14.28 4.98 -14.19
CA THR A 168 -13.70 5.82 -13.13
C THR A 168 -13.46 7.22 -13.68
N LYS A 169 -14.17 8.22 -13.15
CA LYS A 169 -13.69 9.61 -13.19
C LYS A 169 -12.80 9.78 -11.97
N TYR A 170 -11.50 10.01 -12.20
CA TYR A 170 -10.56 10.41 -11.16
C TYR A 170 -11.10 11.70 -10.52
N VAL A 171 -11.60 11.63 -9.28
CA VAL A 171 -12.05 12.82 -8.55
C VAL A 171 -10.83 13.44 -7.90
N GLN A 172 -10.29 14.43 -8.60
CA GLN A 172 -9.33 15.40 -8.11
C GLN A 172 -9.84 16.12 -6.83
N THR A 173 -8.87 16.56 -6.02
CA THR A 173 -8.93 17.71 -5.08
C THR A 173 -9.70 17.58 -3.77
N SER A 174 -9.47 16.56 -2.94
CA SER A 174 -9.59 16.80 -1.49
C SER A 174 -8.22 17.28 -0.99
N PRO A 175 -8.12 18.40 -0.26
CA PRO A 175 -6.87 18.77 0.38
C PRO A 175 -6.56 17.68 1.42
N TYR A 176 -5.51 16.90 1.17
CA TYR A 176 -4.93 15.99 2.14
C TYR A 176 -3.48 16.36 2.40
N THR A 177 -3.00 16.00 3.58
CA THR A 177 -1.57 16.06 3.89
C THR A 177 -0.92 14.72 3.56
N ILE A 178 0.28 14.77 3.02
CA ILE A 178 1.11 13.59 2.80
C ILE A 178 2.41 13.73 3.57
N GLU A 179 2.75 12.66 4.29
CA GLU A 179 4.07 12.44 4.82
C GLU A 179 4.60 11.11 4.27
N PHE A 180 5.85 11.14 3.81
CA PHE A 180 6.58 9.96 3.37
C PHE A 180 7.97 10.03 4.00
N CYS A 181 8.34 8.95 4.67
CA CYS A 181 9.64 8.76 5.26
C CYS A 181 10.10 7.32 4.99
N CYS A 182 11.20 7.17 4.27
CA CYS A 182 11.78 5.86 3.97
C CYS A 182 13.23 5.81 4.43
N GLN A 183 13.55 4.88 5.33
CA GLN A 183 14.92 4.59 5.72
C GLN A 183 15.50 3.54 4.78
N VAL A 184 16.65 3.82 4.18
CA VAL A 184 17.38 2.89 3.33
C VAL A 184 18.67 2.53 4.05
N GLU A 185 18.80 1.28 4.50
CA GLU A 185 20.05 0.79 5.09
C GLU A 185 21.09 0.53 3.98
N ASN A 186 22.36 0.77 4.30
CA ASN A 186 23.44 0.44 3.39
C ASN A 186 23.52 -1.08 3.18
N LEU A 187 23.79 -1.54 1.95
CA LEU A 187 23.93 -2.96 1.68
C LEU A 187 25.33 -3.41 2.11
N GLY A 188 25.41 -4.40 3.00
CA GLY A 188 26.67 -4.91 3.59
C GLY A 188 27.71 -5.48 2.60
N GLY A 189 27.52 -5.32 1.30
CA GLY A 189 28.46 -5.69 0.23
C GLY A 189 28.45 -4.76 -0.99
N SER A 190 27.70 -3.66 -1.00
CA SER A 190 27.68 -2.69 -2.10
C SER A 190 27.30 -1.30 -1.60
N GLN A 191 28.09 -0.29 -1.98
CA GLN A 191 27.77 1.10 -1.63
C GLN A 191 26.60 1.62 -2.47
N ILE A 192 25.74 2.43 -1.87
CA ILE A 192 24.73 3.19 -2.58
C ILE A 192 25.41 4.39 -3.25
N ALA A 193 25.41 4.42 -4.59
CA ALA A 193 25.94 5.54 -5.37
C ALA A 193 24.95 6.71 -5.43
N ARG A 194 23.66 6.41 -5.54
CA ARG A 194 22.62 7.43 -5.69
C ARG A 194 21.26 6.92 -5.23
N ILE A 195 20.46 7.80 -4.64
CA ILE A 195 19.02 7.60 -4.47
C ILE A 195 18.31 8.70 -5.25
N ASN A 196 17.31 8.33 -6.04
CA ASN A 196 16.47 9.27 -6.78
C ASN A 196 15.02 8.80 -6.82
N SER A 197 14.12 9.69 -7.23
CA SER A 197 12.73 9.34 -7.49
C SER A 197 12.30 9.91 -8.85
N PRO A 198 11.87 9.06 -9.80
CA PRO A 198 11.33 9.52 -11.07
C PRO A 198 9.90 10.03 -10.96
N SER A 199 9.19 9.75 -9.85
CA SER A 199 7.78 10.14 -9.70
C SER A 199 7.56 11.37 -8.84
N HIS A 200 8.35 11.61 -7.79
CA HIS A 200 8.17 12.74 -6.89
C HIS A 200 9.51 13.38 -6.50
N PRO A 201 9.57 14.71 -6.29
CA PRO A 201 10.76 15.35 -5.74
C PRO A 201 11.05 14.84 -4.32
N ILE A 202 12.31 14.45 -4.06
CA ILE A 202 12.75 13.92 -2.76
C ILE A 202 13.91 14.72 -2.18
N GLU A 203 14.01 14.69 -0.86
CA GLU A 203 15.17 15.11 -0.08
C GLU A 203 15.75 13.89 0.65
N ILE A 204 17.07 13.89 0.84
CA ILE A 204 17.79 12.79 1.49
C ILE A 204 18.57 13.38 2.66
N ASP A 205 18.27 12.89 3.85
CA ASP A 205 19.03 13.15 5.06
C ASP A 205 20.10 12.07 5.26
N LEU A 206 21.35 12.54 5.42
CA LEU A 206 22.58 11.74 5.54
C LEU A 206 23.15 11.77 6.96
N ALA A 207 22.39 12.23 7.96
CA ALA A 207 22.87 12.36 9.33
C ALA A 207 23.26 11.02 9.98
N GLN A 208 22.72 9.91 9.49
CA GLN A 208 23.01 8.57 10.00
C GLN A 208 24.14 7.91 9.21
N ARG A 209 25.07 7.25 9.92
CA ARG A 209 26.32 6.75 9.31
C ARG A 209 26.13 5.61 8.31
N ASP A 210 25.09 4.81 8.49
CA ASP A 210 24.86 3.55 7.74
C ASP A 210 23.46 3.49 7.12
N SER A 211 22.76 4.62 7.05
CA SER A 211 21.42 4.69 6.46
C SER A 211 21.14 6.05 5.85
N TYR A 212 20.20 6.08 4.92
CA TYR A 212 19.73 7.26 4.22
C TYR A 212 18.25 7.44 4.58
N THR A 213 17.85 8.63 5.03
CA THR A 213 16.42 8.92 5.24
C THR A 213 15.89 9.72 4.05
N VAL A 214 15.02 9.10 3.28
CA VAL A 214 14.38 9.68 2.09
C VAL A 214 13.02 10.26 2.48
N LYS A 215 12.79 11.53 2.15
CA LYS A 215 11.52 12.23 2.36
C LYS A 215 11.06 12.91 1.08
N LEU A 216 9.78 13.25 0.99
CA LEU A 216 9.30 14.13 -0.07
C LEU A 216 9.82 15.55 0.16
N ALA A 217 10.31 16.20 -0.90
CA ALA A 217 10.86 17.56 -0.82
C ALA A 217 9.77 18.65 -0.68
N GLN A 218 8.52 18.29 -0.96
CA GLN A 218 7.41 19.24 -1.04
C GLN A 218 6.25 18.83 -0.12
N ASN A 219 5.78 19.80 0.66
CA ASN A 219 4.64 19.61 1.56
C ASN A 219 3.29 19.43 0.83
N ASN A 220 3.19 19.90 -0.42
CA ASN A 220 1.98 19.82 -1.25
C ASN A 220 2.11 18.75 -2.35
N THR A 221 2.75 17.62 -2.03
CA THR A 221 2.85 16.52 -2.98
C THR A 221 1.49 15.86 -3.18
N HIS A 222 1.13 15.56 -4.43
CA HIS A 222 -0.10 14.84 -4.75
C HIS A 222 0.21 13.40 -5.13
N LEU A 223 -0.56 12.45 -4.58
CA LEU A 223 -0.62 11.04 -4.96
C LEU A 223 -1.45 10.83 -6.23
N ASP A 224 -1.01 11.44 -7.32
CA ASP A 224 -1.60 11.23 -8.65
C ASP A 224 -1.00 10.01 -9.37
N ARG A 225 0.09 9.46 -8.82
CA ARG A 225 0.84 8.29 -9.29
C ARG A 225 1.60 7.66 -8.12
N ASP A 226 2.07 6.44 -8.32
CA ASP A 226 2.84 5.71 -7.32
C ASP A 226 4.16 6.40 -6.95
N ILE A 227 4.56 6.26 -5.68
CA ILE A 227 5.87 6.76 -5.24
C ILE A 227 6.91 5.72 -5.67
N LEU A 228 7.87 6.16 -6.47
CA LEU A 228 8.94 5.33 -7.01
C LEU A 228 10.25 5.83 -6.45
N ILE A 229 10.98 4.97 -5.75
CA ILE A 229 12.35 5.24 -5.29
C ILE A 229 13.29 4.30 -6.03
N SER A 230 14.32 4.86 -6.66
CA SER A 230 15.39 4.13 -7.32
C SER A 230 16.67 4.29 -6.52
N ILE A 231 17.22 3.17 -6.05
CA ILE A 231 18.45 3.09 -5.27
C ILE A 231 19.51 2.46 -6.17
N GLU A 232 20.43 3.28 -6.65
CA GLU A 232 21.52 2.88 -7.54
C GLU A 232 22.74 2.47 -6.71
N LEU A 233 23.18 1.25 -6.92
CA LEU A 233 24.40 0.68 -6.34
C LEU A 233 25.62 1.13 -7.15
N ALA A 234 26.74 1.34 -6.48
CA ALA A 234 28.01 1.73 -7.10
C ALA A 234 28.56 0.64 -8.02
N GLU A 235 28.23 -0.62 -7.75
CA GLU A 235 28.67 -1.77 -8.52
C GLU A 235 27.47 -2.38 -9.25
N LYS A 236 27.71 -2.80 -10.49
CA LYS A 236 26.76 -3.60 -11.25
C LYS A 236 27.03 -5.08 -10.99
N HIS A 237 25.97 -5.81 -10.69
CA HIS A 237 25.99 -7.23 -10.42
C HIS A 237 25.35 -8.00 -11.57
N ASP A 238 26.08 -8.96 -12.12
CA ASP A 238 25.65 -9.65 -13.34
C ASP A 238 24.82 -10.92 -13.07
N ASN A 239 24.90 -11.53 -11.87
CA ASN A 239 24.32 -12.87 -11.64
C ASN A 239 23.56 -13.03 -10.32
N LEU A 240 24.17 -12.62 -9.18
CA LEU A 240 23.62 -12.89 -7.85
C LEU A 240 24.15 -11.89 -6.84
N ILE A 241 23.27 -11.23 -6.10
CA ILE A 241 23.65 -10.58 -4.84
C ILE A 241 23.08 -11.44 -3.71
N ALA A 242 23.97 -12.07 -2.95
CA ALA A 242 23.61 -12.81 -1.75
C ALA A 242 24.11 -12.02 -0.53
N THR A 243 23.19 -11.67 0.36
CA THR A 243 23.57 -11.14 1.68
C THR A 243 23.22 -12.17 2.74
N ILE A 244 24.15 -12.33 3.68
CA ILE A 244 24.04 -13.26 4.80
C ILE A 244 23.88 -12.42 6.06
N GLU A 245 22.82 -12.70 6.79
CA GLU A 245 22.61 -12.20 8.15
C GLU A 245 22.47 -13.39 9.10
N SER A 246 22.58 -13.15 10.41
CA SER A 246 22.61 -14.18 11.45
C SER A 246 21.44 -15.17 11.35
N GLY A 247 21.61 -16.25 10.58
CA GLY A 247 20.64 -17.32 10.36
C GLY A 247 19.81 -17.23 9.07
N ALA A 248 20.01 -16.22 8.21
CA ALA A 248 19.24 -16.04 6.97
C ALA A 248 20.14 -15.62 5.79
N VAL A 249 19.77 -16.07 4.59
CA VAL A 249 20.41 -15.64 3.33
C VAL A 249 19.33 -15.08 2.42
N MET A 250 19.50 -13.84 1.97
CA MET A 250 18.68 -13.27 0.91
C MET A 250 19.52 -13.23 -0.37
N ALA A 251 18.98 -13.78 -1.46
CA ALA A 251 19.67 -13.81 -2.73
C ALA A 251 18.74 -13.32 -3.85
N THR A 252 19.18 -12.32 -4.62
CA THR A 252 18.44 -11.86 -5.81
C THR A 252 19.16 -12.35 -7.07
N PHE A 253 18.42 -13.00 -7.97
CA PHE A 253 18.93 -13.59 -9.21
C PHE A 253 18.35 -12.85 -10.41
N MET A 254 19.23 -12.49 -11.35
CA MET A 254 18.82 -11.90 -12.62
C MET A 254 18.96 -12.93 -13.75
N PRO A 255 17.86 -13.55 -14.22
CA PRO A 255 17.95 -14.45 -15.37
C PRO A 255 18.31 -13.63 -16.62
N THR A 256 19.31 -14.14 -17.36
CA THR A 256 19.76 -13.62 -18.67
C THR A 256 18.75 -13.85 -19.78
#